data_AF-A0A957CH75-F1
#
_entry.id   AF-A0A957CH75-F1
#
_cell.length_a   1.000
_cell.length_b   1.000
_cell.length_c   1.000
_cell.angle_alpha   90.00
_cell.angle_beta   90.00
_cell.angle_gamma   90.00
#
_symmetry.space_group_name_H-M   'P 1'
#
loop_
_entity.id
_entity.type
_entity.pdbx_description
1 polymer ?
#
loop_
_entity_poly.entity_id
_entity_poly.type
_entity_poly.pdbx_seq_one_letter_code
_entity_poly.pdbx_strand_id
1 'polypeptide(L)'
;MEPLPSSNLDLRTHSQILVAELGNLRNYLIQLGAWPEAGDALLDLIPLSRWDYIPLTDSDYSWLPSVVKDAANGKDIGAHYPSFFQKLLTNNDLRQMFLSELKKQAYIQ
;
A
#
# COMPACT_ATOMS: atom_id res chain seq x y z
N MET A 1 -4.30 -15.76 -41.96
CA MET A 1 -4.11 -15.96 -40.50
C MET A 1 -3.74 -14.61 -39.93
N GLU A 2 -4.69 -13.93 -39.30
CA GLU A 2 -4.43 -12.66 -38.62
C GLU A 2 -3.82 -12.95 -37.23
N PRO A 3 -2.68 -12.35 -36.85
CA PRO A 3 -2.17 -12.47 -35.50
C PRO A 3 -3.06 -11.65 -34.54
N LEU A 4 -3.58 -12.31 -33.50
CA LEU A 4 -4.35 -11.69 -32.43
C LEU A 4 -3.49 -10.68 -31.64
N PRO A 5 -4.08 -9.59 -31.11
CA PRO A 5 -3.33 -8.55 -30.41
C PRO A 5 -2.86 -9.01 -29.03
N SER A 6 -1.54 -8.95 -28.80
CA SER A 6 -0.84 -9.25 -27.53
C SER A 6 -1.16 -8.31 -26.35
N SER A 7 -2.25 -7.55 -26.41
CA SER A 7 -2.51 -6.42 -25.50
C SER A 7 -3.25 -6.78 -24.21
N ASN A 8 -3.69 -8.02 -24.03
CA ASN A 8 -4.45 -8.45 -22.83
C ASN A 8 -3.59 -9.11 -21.73
N LEU A 9 -2.33 -9.44 -22.02
CA LEU A 9 -1.44 -10.09 -21.05
C LEU A 9 -0.86 -9.11 -20.03
N ASP A 10 -0.78 -7.82 -20.39
CA ASP A 10 -0.12 -6.79 -19.60
C ASP A 10 -0.97 -6.33 -18.40
N LEU A 11 -2.29 -6.12 -18.60
CA LEU A 11 -3.19 -5.62 -17.55
C LEU A 11 -3.52 -6.65 -16.47
N ARG A 12 -3.63 -7.94 -16.83
CA ARG A 12 -3.88 -9.02 -15.86
C ARG A 12 -2.69 -9.24 -14.94
N THR A 13 -1.47 -9.16 -15.49
CA THR A 13 -0.24 -9.36 -14.72
C THR A 13 -0.02 -8.20 -13.75
N HIS A 14 -0.21 -6.95 -14.20
CA HIS A 14 -0.12 -5.77 -13.34
C HIS A 14 -1.12 -5.84 -12.18
N SER A 15 -2.38 -6.20 -12.44
CA SER A 15 -3.40 -6.29 -11.39
C SER A 15 -3.09 -7.36 -10.34
N GLN A 16 -2.52 -8.50 -10.75
CA GLN A 16 -2.14 -9.58 -9.83
C GLN A 16 -0.95 -9.20 -8.93
N ILE A 17 0.01 -8.44 -9.46
CA ILE A 17 1.16 -7.95 -8.68
C ILE A 17 0.68 -6.99 -7.58
N LEU A 18 -0.19 -6.03 -7.92
CA LEU A 18 -0.71 -5.05 -6.96
C LEU A 18 -1.45 -5.71 -5.79
N VAL A 19 -2.24 -6.76 -6.06
CA VAL A 19 -2.96 -7.51 -5.02
C VAL A 19 -2.01 -8.30 -4.13
N ALA A 20 -0.97 -8.93 -4.69
CA ALA A 20 0.04 -9.65 -3.92
C ALA A 20 0.85 -8.71 -3.01
N GLU A 21 1.22 -7.53 -3.51
CA GLU A 21 1.95 -6.52 -2.75
C GLU A 21 1.13 -5.95 -1.59
N LEU A 22 -0.16 -5.71 -1.82
CA LEU A 22 -1.08 -5.31 -0.77
C LEU A 22 -1.24 -6.40 0.29
N GLY A 23 -1.36 -7.67 -0.12
CA GLY A 23 -1.40 -8.80 0.81
C GLY A 23 -0.16 -8.87 1.70
N ASN A 24 1.02 -8.62 1.13
CA ASN A 24 2.28 -8.55 1.87
C ASN A 24 2.30 -7.37 2.85
N LEU A 25 1.86 -6.17 2.43
CA LEU A 25 1.74 -5.00 3.29
C LEU A 25 0.83 -5.28 4.49
N ARG A 26 -0.37 -5.82 4.22
CA ARG A 26 -1.34 -6.18 5.26
C ARG A 26 -0.74 -7.14 6.27
N ASN A 27 -0.16 -8.25 5.82
CA ASN A 27 0.43 -9.25 6.71
C ASN A 27 1.55 -8.66 7.56
N TYR A 28 2.40 -7.82 6.99
CA TYR A 28 3.51 -7.20 7.70
C TYR A 28 3.03 -6.20 8.75
N LEU A 29 2.03 -5.38 8.43
CA LEU A 29 1.42 -4.46 9.40
C LEU A 29 0.66 -5.20 10.51
N ILE A 30 0.01 -6.33 10.22
CA ILE A 30 -0.63 -7.18 11.25
C ILE A 30 0.41 -7.75 12.21
N GLN A 31 1.54 -8.26 11.68
CA GLN A 31 2.63 -8.77 12.51
C GLN A 31 3.20 -7.70 13.45
N LEU A 32 3.23 -6.45 12.99
CA LEU A 32 3.67 -5.31 13.79
C LEU A 32 2.60 -4.78 14.74
N GLY A 33 1.33 -5.20 14.61
CA GLY A 33 0.21 -4.61 15.35
C GLY A 33 -0.21 -3.22 14.85
N ALA A 34 0.26 -2.81 13.67
CA ALA A 34 0.02 -1.51 13.07
C ALA A 34 -1.13 -1.48 12.06
N TRP A 35 -1.71 -2.63 11.72
CA TRP A 35 -2.83 -2.72 10.79
C TRP A 35 -4.13 -2.22 11.47
N PRO A 36 -4.85 -1.27 10.86
CA PRO A 36 -6.12 -0.81 11.41
C PRO A 36 -7.20 -1.88 11.40
N GLU A 37 -8.05 -1.87 12.42
CA GLU A 37 -9.24 -2.73 12.48
C GLU A 37 -10.17 -2.53 11.27
N ALA A 38 -10.34 -1.27 10.83
CA ALA A 38 -11.12 -0.92 9.65
C ALA A 38 -10.38 -1.12 8.32
N GLY A 39 -9.14 -1.62 8.33
CA GLY A 39 -8.30 -1.73 7.14
C GLY A 39 -8.86 -2.66 6.08
N ASP A 40 -9.41 -3.81 6.50
CA ASP A 40 -10.02 -4.78 5.59
C ASP A 40 -11.33 -4.27 5.00
N ALA A 41 -12.16 -3.63 5.82
CA ALA A 41 -13.39 -3.00 5.35
C ALA A 41 -13.09 -1.89 4.32
N LEU A 42 -12.03 -1.11 4.52
CA LEU A 42 -11.62 -0.09 3.56
C LEU A 42 -11.15 -0.69 2.23
N LEU A 43 -10.46 -1.83 2.27
CA LEU A 43 -10.06 -2.55 1.05
C LEU A 43 -11.26 -3.05 0.24
N ASP A 44 -12.27 -3.60 0.91
CA ASP A 44 -13.48 -4.08 0.25
C ASP A 44 -14.30 -2.93 -0.38
N LEU A 45 -14.20 -1.73 0.18
CA LEU A 45 -14.92 -0.54 -0.28
C LEU A 45 -14.26 0.17 -1.47
N ILE A 46 -12.97 -0.04 -1.72
CA ILE A 46 -12.25 0.65 -2.79
C ILE A 46 -12.14 -0.24 -4.03
N PRO A 47 -12.93 0.01 -5.09
CA PRO A 47 -12.82 -0.77 -6.32
C PRO A 47 -11.43 -0.58 -6.93
N LEU A 48 -10.85 -1.67 -7.46
CA LEU A 48 -9.52 -1.68 -8.11
C LEU A 48 -9.37 -0.59 -9.19
N SER A 49 -10.45 -0.24 -9.88
CA SER A 49 -10.46 0.83 -10.89
C SER A 49 -10.18 2.24 -10.34
N ARG A 50 -10.18 2.42 -9.00
CA ARG A 50 -9.84 3.68 -8.32
C ARG A 50 -8.47 3.65 -7.67
N TRP A 51 -7.75 2.54 -7.80
CA TRP A 51 -6.35 2.46 -7.38
C TRP A 51 -5.56 3.40 -8.31
N ASP A 52 -4.63 4.16 -7.73
CA ASP A 52 -3.86 5.25 -8.35
C ASP A 52 -4.65 6.51 -8.77
N TYR A 53 -5.94 6.63 -8.45
CA TYR A 53 -6.71 7.85 -8.75
C TYR A 53 -6.33 9.04 -7.85
N ILE A 54 -5.84 8.78 -6.64
CA ILE A 54 -5.50 9.83 -5.68
C ILE A 54 -4.02 10.22 -5.89
N PRO A 55 -3.72 11.44 -6.36
CA PRO A 55 -2.34 11.86 -6.55
C PRO A 55 -1.63 12.00 -5.20
N LEU A 56 -0.35 11.64 -5.20
CA LEU A 56 0.56 11.92 -4.09
C LEU A 56 0.89 13.41 -4.06
N THR A 57 0.98 13.96 -2.86
CA THR A 57 1.35 15.34 -2.57
C THR A 57 2.68 15.38 -1.84
N ASP A 58 3.38 16.53 -1.88
CA ASP A 58 4.63 16.74 -1.12
C ASP A 58 4.46 16.46 0.38
N SER A 59 3.25 16.67 0.90
CA SER A 59 2.91 16.31 2.28
C SER A 59 3.02 14.80 2.50
N ASP A 60 2.50 13.96 1.62
CA ASP A 60 2.54 12.50 1.79
C ASP A 60 3.99 12.01 1.89
N TYR A 61 4.89 12.53 1.05
CA TYR A 61 6.31 12.21 1.12
C TYR A 61 6.96 12.69 2.42
N SER A 62 6.55 13.85 2.93
CA SER A 62 7.04 14.40 4.20
C SER A 62 6.54 13.59 5.41
N TRP A 63 5.34 13.02 5.34
CA TRP A 63 4.77 12.18 6.41
C TRP A 63 5.35 10.77 6.42
N LEU A 64 5.80 10.25 5.28
CA LEU A 64 6.28 8.87 5.11
C LEU A 64 7.23 8.40 6.24
N PRO A 65 8.30 9.12 6.62
CA PRO A 65 9.21 8.66 7.67
C PRO A 65 8.53 8.50 9.04
N SER A 66 7.61 9.40 9.37
CA SER A 66 6.86 9.39 10.64
C SER A 66 5.87 8.24 10.67
N VAL A 67 5.13 8.01 9.58
CA VAL A 67 4.17 6.89 9.49
C VAL A 67 4.89 5.55 9.53
N VAL A 68 6.04 5.41 8.85
CA VAL A 68 6.86 4.19 8.89
C VAL A 68 7.36 3.92 10.31
N LYS A 69 7.88 4.95 11.00
CA LYS A 69 8.31 4.82 12.38
C LYS A 69 7.17 4.38 13.30
N ASP A 70 6.00 5.00 13.16
CA ASP A 70 4.84 4.65 13.98
C ASP A 70 4.34 3.23 13.69
N ALA A 71 4.32 2.81 12.42
CA ALA A 71 4.01 1.43 12.04
C ALA A 71 5.02 0.42 12.60
N ALA A 72 6.32 0.75 12.56
CA ALA A 72 7.38 -0.11 13.12
C ALA A 72 7.25 -0.27 14.64
N ASN A 73 6.68 0.71 15.34
CA ASN A 73 6.38 0.65 16.77
C ASN A 73 4.98 0.05 17.07
N GLY A 74 4.29 -0.50 16.07
CA GLY A 74 3.00 -1.14 16.23
C GLY A 74 1.84 -0.20 16.51
N LYS A 75 1.92 1.06 16.08
CA LYS A 75 0.79 1.98 16.15
C LYS A 75 -0.16 1.77 14.98
N ASP A 76 -1.45 1.82 15.26
CA ASP A 76 -2.51 1.77 14.25
C ASP A 76 -2.40 2.98 13.30
N ILE A 77 -1.86 2.76 12.11
CA ILE A 77 -1.66 3.85 11.14
C ILE A 77 -2.96 4.33 10.50
N GLY A 78 -4.04 3.55 10.52
CA GLY A 78 -5.33 3.97 9.98
C GLY A 78 -6.04 4.95 10.92
N ALA A 79 -5.90 4.75 12.24
CA ALA A 79 -6.42 5.68 13.24
C ALA A 79 -5.61 6.98 13.30
N HIS A 80 -4.28 6.90 13.20
CA HIS A 80 -3.39 8.05 13.33
C HIS A 80 -3.18 8.83 12.03
N TYR A 81 -3.24 8.15 10.88
CA TYR A 81 -2.94 8.73 9.56
C TYR A 81 -3.96 8.29 8.50
N PRO A 82 -5.28 8.55 8.69
CA PRO A 82 -6.34 7.97 7.85
C PRO A 82 -6.19 8.29 6.35
N SER A 83 -5.88 9.55 6.01
CA SER A 83 -5.69 9.97 4.62
C SER A 83 -4.44 9.35 3.98
N PHE A 84 -3.37 9.19 4.75
CA PHE A 84 -2.15 8.53 4.29
C PHE A 84 -2.40 7.04 4.10
N PHE A 85 -3.08 6.39 5.05
CA PHE A 85 -3.43 4.99 4.96
C PHE A 85 -4.32 4.69 3.75
N GLN A 86 -5.33 5.52 3.49
CA GLN A 86 -6.13 5.39 2.26
C GLN A 86 -5.26 5.46 1.00
N LYS A 87 -4.37 6.45 0.91
CA LYS A 87 -3.44 6.57 -0.23
C LYS A 87 -2.50 5.38 -0.32
N LEU A 88 -2.03 4.87 0.81
CA LEU A 88 -1.19 3.68 0.89
C LEU A 88 -1.93 2.44 0.35
N LEU A 89 -3.23 2.30 0.60
CA LEU A 89 -4.02 1.21 0.01
C LEU A 89 -4.23 1.35 -1.49
N THR A 90 -4.27 2.58 -2.01
CA THR A 90 -4.62 2.83 -3.41
C THR A 90 -3.44 3.09 -4.33
N ASN A 91 -2.30 3.54 -3.82
CA ASN A 91 -1.18 4.01 -4.64
C ASN A 91 0.01 3.06 -4.56
N ASN A 92 0.46 2.55 -5.71
CA ASN A 92 1.52 1.54 -5.71
C ASN A 92 2.89 2.09 -5.31
N ASP A 93 3.27 3.26 -5.83
CA ASP A 93 4.56 3.89 -5.55
C ASP A 93 4.72 4.17 -4.06
N LEU A 94 3.67 4.70 -3.41
CA LEU A 94 3.68 4.95 -1.98
C LEU A 94 3.83 3.66 -1.18
N ARG A 95 3.18 2.56 -1.58
CA ARG A 95 3.37 1.24 -0.94
C ARG A 95 4.81 0.77 -1.04
N GLN A 96 5.41 0.85 -2.22
CA GLN A 96 6.79 0.41 -2.42
C GLN A 96 7.76 1.21 -1.56
N MET A 97 7.61 2.54 -1.53
CA MET A 97 8.42 3.41 -0.68
C MET A 97 8.23 3.07 0.80
N PHE A 98 6.99 2.93 1.25
CA PHE A 98 6.67 2.58 2.63
C PHE A 98 7.25 1.22 3.04
N LEU A 99 7.07 0.18 2.23
CA LEU A 99 7.62 -1.15 2.50
C LEU A 99 9.14 -1.16 2.50
N SER A 100 9.77 -0.40 1.59
CA SER A 100 11.23 -0.27 1.53
C SER A 100 11.78 0.38 2.80
N GLU A 101 11.19 1.50 3.25
CA GLU A 101 11.61 2.18 4.47
C GLU A 101 11.33 1.35 5.73
N LEU A 102 10.19 0.66 5.78
CA LEU A 102 9.84 -0.20 6.92
C LEU A 102 10.78 -1.40 7.06
N LYS A 103 11.20 -1.99 5.92
CA LYS A 103 12.24 -3.05 5.91
C LYS A 103 13.60 -2.53 6.38
N LYS A 104 13.98 -1.30 6.00
CA LYS A 104 15.22 -0.67 6.50
C LYS A 104 15.16 -0.50 8.01
N GLN A 105 14.04 -0.05 8.58
CA GLN A 105 13.92 0.08 10.04
C GLN A 105 13.99 -1.27 10.77
N ALA A 106 13.41 -2.33 10.19
CA ALA A 106 13.48 -3.68 10.74
C ALA A 106 14.90 -4.29 10.70
N TYR A 107 15.76 -3.84 9.78
CA TYR A 107 17.16 -4.31 9.68
C TYR A 107 18.13 -3.61 10.65
N ILE A 108 17.67 -2.56 11.35
CA ILE A 108 18.49 -1.73 12.26
C ILE A 108 18.21 -2.08 13.74
N GLN A 109 17.31 -3.03 14.01
CA GLN A 109 17.04 -3.56 15.36
C GLN A 109 17.75 -4.89 15.58
#